data_AF-A0A2R6N919-F1
#
_entry.id   AF-A0A2R6N919-F1
#
_cell.length_a   1.000
_cell.length_b   1.000
_cell.length_c   1.000
_cell.angle_alpha   90.00
_cell.angle_beta   90.00
_cell.angle_gamma   90.00
#
_symmetry.space_group_name_H-M   'P 1'
#
loop_
_entity.id
_entity.type
_entity.pdbx_description
1 polymer ?
#
loop_
_entity_poly.entity_id
_entity_poly.type
_entity_poly.pdbx_seq_one_letter_code
_entity_poly.pdbx_strand_id
1 'polypeptide(L)'
;MSQEQRSPESAPRASEMPMLGLGTWQNEDPDQCAESVRTALETGYRHVDTAQAYGNEEAVGEGIEQADVDREDVFLATKVWKSSLSYDDVIHTTTESLDELDVESVELLYSHWPAEEYDPEDTLPAFAELKDRGAIDRIGVSNFEPEDLDTAREVLDEPIFANQVECHPLLPQDELRKYADEHDIELVAYSPLARGEVFEVDELTEI
;
A
#
# COMPACT_ATOMS: atom_id res chain seq x y z
N MET A 1 4.88 -12.63 -34.80
CA MET A 1 5.91 -12.06 -33.92
C MET A 1 5.84 -12.87 -32.64
N SER A 2 6.94 -13.51 -32.24
CA SER A 2 6.97 -14.23 -30.96
C SER A 2 6.75 -13.18 -29.88
N GLN A 3 5.64 -13.27 -29.13
CA GLN A 3 5.55 -12.51 -27.89
C GLN A 3 6.63 -13.10 -27.00
N GLU A 4 7.72 -12.38 -26.78
CA GLU A 4 8.62 -12.70 -25.67
C GLU A 4 7.74 -12.77 -24.42
N GLN A 5 7.71 -13.93 -23.78
CA GLN A 5 7.02 -14.10 -22.51
C GLN A 5 7.72 -13.14 -21.53
N ARG A 6 7.08 -12.00 -21.25
CA ARG A 6 7.52 -11.09 -20.20
C ARG A 6 7.35 -11.84 -18.88
N SER A 7 8.45 -12.04 -18.15
CA SER A 7 8.39 -12.59 -16.80
C SER A 7 7.90 -11.52 -15.83
N PRO A 8 7.30 -11.87 -14.68
CA PRO A 8 6.96 -10.94 -13.61
C PRO A 8 8.13 -10.03 -13.21
N GLU A 9 9.36 -10.55 -13.27
CA GLU A 9 10.60 -9.82 -12.98
C GLU A 9 10.88 -8.66 -13.95
N SER A 10 10.25 -8.66 -15.13
CA SER A 10 10.38 -7.59 -16.12
C SER A 10 9.44 -6.39 -15.85
N ALA A 11 8.56 -6.50 -14.86
CA ALA A 11 7.71 -5.39 -14.45
C ALA A 11 8.56 -4.25 -13.90
N PRO A 12 8.33 -3.00 -14.35
CA PRO A 12 9.08 -1.86 -13.84
C PRO A 12 8.81 -1.63 -12.35
N ARG A 13 9.86 -1.25 -11.63
CA ARG A 13 9.86 -1.03 -10.17
C ARG A 13 10.25 0.42 -9.86
N ALA A 14 9.66 0.97 -8.81
CA ALA A 14 10.03 2.25 -8.21
C ALA A 14 10.64 1.95 -6.83
N SER A 15 11.93 2.23 -6.66
CA SER A 15 12.66 1.91 -5.43
C SER A 15 12.39 0.49 -4.89
N GLU A 16 12.53 -0.50 -5.78
CA GLU A 16 12.27 -1.94 -5.56
C GLU A 16 10.79 -2.36 -5.42
N MET A 17 9.86 -1.43 -5.19
CA MET A 17 8.41 -1.69 -5.19
C MET A 17 7.89 -1.89 -6.62
N PRO A 18 7.17 -2.98 -6.93
CA PRO A 18 6.50 -3.13 -8.23
C PRO A 18 5.49 -2.00 -8.46
N MET A 19 5.61 -1.30 -9.60
CA MET A 19 4.77 -0.12 -9.87
C MET A 19 3.29 -0.44 -10.13
N LEU A 20 2.96 -1.71 -10.39
CA LEU A 20 1.59 -2.19 -10.53
C LEU A 20 1.29 -3.18 -9.39
N GLY A 21 0.23 -2.88 -8.64
CA GLY A 21 -0.27 -3.71 -7.56
C GLY A 21 -1.77 -3.98 -7.67
N LEU A 22 -2.23 -5.00 -6.96
CA LEU A 22 -3.64 -5.29 -6.75
C LEU A 22 -4.10 -4.66 -5.43
N GLY A 23 -5.04 -3.72 -5.48
CA GLY A 23 -5.74 -3.22 -4.29
C GLY A 23 -6.95 -4.08 -3.95
N THR A 24 -7.19 -4.34 -2.67
CA THR A 24 -8.25 -5.26 -2.18
C THR A 24 -9.47 -4.55 -1.57
N TRP A 25 -9.55 -3.21 -1.70
CA TRP A 25 -10.66 -2.43 -1.17
C TRP A 25 -12.01 -2.87 -1.75
N GLN A 26 -13.02 -2.98 -0.88
CA GLN A 26 -14.38 -3.46 -1.20
C GLN A 26 -14.47 -4.91 -1.71
N ASN A 27 -13.42 -5.72 -1.52
CA ASN A 27 -13.51 -7.16 -1.72
C ASN A 27 -14.05 -7.81 -0.43
N GLU A 28 -15.37 -7.72 -0.25
CA GLU A 28 -16.07 -8.10 0.99
C GLU A 28 -16.38 -9.60 1.09
N ASP A 29 -16.31 -10.35 -0.01
CA ASP A 29 -16.49 -11.80 -0.05
C ASP A 29 -15.12 -12.49 0.12
N PRO A 30 -14.88 -13.24 1.22
CA PRO A 30 -13.56 -13.80 1.50
C PRO A 30 -13.05 -14.76 0.41
N ASP A 31 -13.91 -15.64 -0.10
CA ASP A 31 -13.52 -16.60 -1.15
C ASP A 31 -13.12 -15.87 -2.44
N GLN A 32 -13.87 -14.82 -2.80
CA GLN A 32 -13.54 -13.97 -3.94
C GLN A 32 -12.27 -13.16 -3.71
N CYS A 33 -12.02 -12.69 -2.49
CA CYS A 33 -10.80 -11.97 -2.14
C CYS A 33 -9.57 -12.85 -2.31
N ALA A 34 -9.57 -14.04 -1.69
CA ALA A 34 -8.49 -15.02 -1.81
C ALA A 34 -8.24 -15.42 -3.27
N GLU A 35 -9.30 -15.72 -4.03
CA GLU A 35 -9.19 -16.05 -5.46
C GLU A 35 -8.61 -14.91 -6.30
N SER A 36 -8.98 -13.65 -6.00
CA SER A 36 -8.50 -12.46 -6.71
C SER A 36 -7.00 -12.25 -6.47
N VAL A 37 -6.55 -12.38 -5.22
CA VAL A 37 -5.14 -12.28 -4.84
C VAL A 37 -4.33 -13.39 -5.51
N ARG A 38 -4.76 -14.66 -5.37
CA ARG A 38 -4.11 -15.80 -6.01
C ARG A 38 -3.96 -15.59 -7.52
N THR A 39 -5.07 -15.26 -8.19
CA THR A 39 -5.09 -15.05 -9.64
C THR A 39 -4.14 -13.94 -10.06
N ALA A 40 -4.09 -12.82 -9.32
CA ALA A 40 -3.19 -11.72 -9.66
C ALA A 40 -1.72 -12.16 -9.56
N LEU A 41 -1.34 -12.84 -8.47
CA LEU A 41 0.02 -13.34 -8.26
C LEU A 41 0.44 -14.34 -9.34
N GLU A 42 -0.41 -15.31 -9.67
CA GLU A 42 -0.16 -16.31 -10.72
C GLU A 42 -0.13 -15.69 -12.13
N THR A 43 -0.85 -14.58 -12.33
CA THR A 43 -0.81 -13.81 -13.59
C THR A 43 0.48 -12.98 -13.73
N GLY A 44 1.16 -12.71 -12.61
CA GLY A 44 2.46 -12.03 -12.59
C GLY A 44 2.50 -10.72 -11.80
N TYR A 45 1.44 -10.36 -11.07
CA TYR A 45 1.54 -9.29 -10.08
C TYR A 45 2.50 -9.70 -8.96
N ARG A 46 3.17 -8.72 -8.38
CA ARG A 46 4.10 -8.91 -7.25
C ARG A 46 3.88 -7.86 -6.17
N HIS A 47 2.76 -7.14 -6.21
CA HIS A 47 2.40 -6.13 -5.22
C HIS A 47 0.91 -6.30 -4.87
N VAL A 48 0.62 -6.51 -3.59
CA VAL A 48 -0.74 -6.63 -3.04
C VAL A 48 -0.89 -5.56 -1.96
N ASP A 49 -1.96 -4.77 -2.06
CA ASP A 49 -2.28 -3.68 -1.14
C ASP A 49 -3.62 -3.95 -0.45
N THR A 50 -3.60 -4.03 0.87
CA THR A 50 -4.77 -4.20 1.74
C THR A 50 -4.77 -3.15 2.86
N ALA A 51 -5.68 -3.25 3.83
CA ALA A 51 -5.70 -2.43 5.04
C ALA A 51 -6.56 -3.09 6.13
N GLN A 52 -6.25 -2.80 7.40
CA GLN A 52 -7.07 -3.19 8.56
C GLN A 52 -8.55 -2.85 8.37
N ALA A 53 -8.82 -1.63 7.87
CA ALA A 53 -10.18 -1.13 7.67
C ALA A 53 -10.99 -1.90 6.61
N TYR A 54 -10.35 -2.72 5.77
CA TYR A 54 -11.03 -3.48 4.73
C TYR A 54 -11.63 -4.77 5.29
N GLY A 55 -11.16 -5.25 6.44
CA GLY A 55 -11.67 -6.45 7.10
C GLY A 55 -11.49 -7.72 6.28
N ASN A 56 -10.47 -7.75 5.41
CA ASN A 56 -10.21 -8.87 4.51
C ASN A 56 -8.74 -9.33 4.52
N GLU A 57 -7.96 -8.94 5.53
CA GLU A 57 -6.55 -9.35 5.68
C GLU A 57 -6.39 -10.88 5.74
N GLU A 58 -7.25 -11.59 6.46
CA GLU A 58 -7.28 -13.07 6.47
C GLU A 58 -7.43 -13.68 5.07
N ALA A 59 -8.36 -13.16 4.28
CA ALA A 59 -8.58 -13.64 2.91
C ALA A 59 -7.42 -13.27 1.97
N VAL A 60 -6.73 -12.15 2.22
CA VAL A 60 -5.51 -11.80 1.48
C VAL A 60 -4.38 -12.77 1.80
N GLY A 61 -4.17 -13.09 3.08
CA GLY A 61 -3.21 -14.10 3.53
C GLY A 61 -3.46 -15.46 2.88
N GLU A 62 -4.71 -15.93 2.92
CA GLU A 62 -5.13 -17.18 2.26
C GLU A 62 -4.83 -17.16 0.74
N GLY A 63 -5.12 -16.04 0.06
CA GLY A 63 -4.83 -15.89 -1.37
C GLY A 63 -3.34 -15.91 -1.71
N ILE A 64 -2.48 -15.39 -0.82
CA ILE A 64 -1.02 -15.46 -0.95
C ILE A 64 -0.53 -16.89 -0.74
N GLU A 65 -0.99 -17.57 0.32
CA GLU A 65 -0.60 -18.96 0.63
C GLU A 65 -0.97 -19.92 -0.51
N GLN A 66 -2.12 -19.70 -1.15
CA GLN A 66 -2.59 -20.56 -2.25
C GLN A 66 -1.90 -20.31 -3.59
N ALA A 67 -1.18 -19.19 -3.77
CA ALA A 67 -0.54 -18.86 -5.03
C ALA A 67 0.75 -19.68 -5.23
N ASP A 68 1.01 -20.11 -6.47
CA ASP A 68 2.30 -20.71 -6.86
C ASP A 68 3.39 -19.62 -7.05
N VAL A 69 3.62 -18.83 -5.99
CA VAL A 69 4.60 -17.73 -5.90
C VAL A 69 5.22 -17.72 -4.51
N ASP A 70 6.54 -17.66 -4.43
CA ASP A 70 7.25 -17.58 -3.15
C ASP A 70 6.89 -16.27 -2.41
N ARG A 71 6.65 -16.34 -1.09
CA ARG A 71 6.27 -15.16 -0.28
C ARG A 71 7.27 -14.02 -0.41
N GLU A 72 8.56 -14.32 -0.47
CA GLU A 72 9.65 -13.35 -0.64
C GLU A 72 9.62 -12.58 -1.97
N ASP A 73 8.88 -13.06 -2.97
CA ASP A 73 8.67 -12.34 -4.23
C ASP A 73 7.49 -11.37 -4.16
N VAL A 74 6.67 -11.41 -3.11
CA VAL A 74 5.47 -10.57 -2.95
C VAL A 74 5.81 -9.33 -2.14
N PHE A 75 5.54 -8.15 -2.71
CA PHE A 75 5.50 -6.88 -1.99
C PHE A 75 4.10 -6.70 -1.39
N LEU A 76 3.97 -6.96 -0.09
CA LEU A 76 2.72 -6.85 0.65
C LEU A 76 2.68 -5.52 1.40
N ALA A 77 1.59 -4.77 1.20
CA ALA A 77 1.33 -3.54 1.93
C ALA A 77 0.02 -3.62 2.70
N THR A 78 0.03 -3.12 3.94
CA THR A 78 -1.18 -2.90 4.75
C THR A 78 -1.14 -1.54 5.44
N LYS A 79 -2.22 -1.18 6.17
CA LYS A 79 -2.41 0.16 6.72
C LYS A 79 -3.03 0.11 8.11
N VAL A 80 -2.45 0.86 9.04
CA VAL A 80 -3.01 1.10 10.37
C VAL A 80 -4.20 2.05 10.25
N TRP A 81 -5.35 1.66 10.77
CA TRP A 81 -6.55 2.48 10.71
C TRP A 81 -6.45 3.70 11.65
N LYS A 82 -7.10 4.80 11.24
CA LYS A 82 -7.02 6.10 11.90
C LYS A 82 -7.52 6.15 13.37
N SER A 83 -8.27 5.13 13.80
CA SER A 83 -8.71 4.97 15.19
C SER A 83 -7.74 4.15 16.06
N SER A 84 -6.53 3.88 15.57
CA SER A 84 -5.54 3.02 16.21
C SER A 84 -4.13 3.63 16.05
N LEU A 85 -4.04 4.95 16.20
CA LEU A 85 -2.81 5.72 15.91
C LEU A 85 -2.04 6.15 17.16
N SER A 86 -2.47 5.75 18.37
CA SER A 86 -1.59 5.84 19.54
C SER A 86 -0.41 4.89 19.40
N TYR A 87 0.70 5.18 20.08
CA TYR A 87 1.90 4.33 20.02
C TYR A 87 1.60 2.85 20.26
N ASP A 88 0.92 2.52 21.37
CA ASP A 88 0.62 1.14 21.76
C ASP A 88 -0.36 0.47 20.78
N ASP A 89 -1.35 1.21 20.27
CA ASP A 89 -2.34 0.68 19.34
C ASP A 89 -1.73 0.38 17.96
N VAL A 90 -0.80 1.22 17.48
CA VAL A 90 -0.06 0.95 16.23
C VAL A 90 0.69 -0.38 16.34
N ILE A 91 1.42 -0.60 17.44
CA ILE A 91 2.15 -1.86 17.66
C ILE A 91 1.19 -3.04 17.73
N HIS A 92 0.12 -2.90 18.52
CA HIS A 92 -0.83 -3.97 18.77
C HIS A 92 -1.58 -4.38 17.49
N THR A 93 -2.19 -3.42 16.81
CA THR A 93 -3.02 -3.68 15.62
C THR A 93 -2.19 -4.10 14.42
N THR A 94 -0.94 -3.64 14.31
CA THR A 94 -0.02 -4.17 13.28
C THR A 94 0.29 -5.65 13.54
N THR A 95 0.47 -6.04 14.81
CA THR A 95 0.68 -7.46 15.16
C THR A 95 -0.56 -8.29 14.77
N GLU A 96 -1.76 -7.77 15.03
CA GLU A 96 -3.00 -8.42 14.60
C GLU A 96 -3.08 -8.55 13.07
N SER A 97 -2.73 -7.51 12.31
CA SER A 97 -2.66 -7.60 10.84
C SER A 97 -1.69 -8.67 10.36
N LEU A 98 -0.51 -8.81 10.98
CA LEU A 98 0.46 -9.84 10.63
C LEU A 98 -0.07 -11.25 10.91
N ASP A 99 -0.77 -11.43 12.04
CA ASP A 99 -1.43 -12.68 12.41
C ASP A 99 -2.57 -13.01 11.44
N GLU A 100 -3.41 -12.03 11.05
CA GLU A 100 -4.49 -12.21 10.08
C GLU A 100 -3.95 -12.55 8.69
N LEU A 101 -2.89 -11.87 8.25
CA LEU A 101 -2.22 -12.13 6.96
C LEU A 101 -1.43 -13.45 6.94
N ASP A 102 -1.21 -14.09 8.09
CA ASP A 102 -0.33 -15.25 8.29
C ASP A 102 1.11 -15.01 7.77
N VAL A 103 1.69 -13.85 8.10
CA VAL A 103 3.05 -13.47 7.68
C VAL A 103 3.89 -12.94 8.84
N GLU A 104 5.21 -13.14 8.76
CA GLU A 104 6.13 -12.62 9.78
C GLU A 104 6.38 -11.10 9.65
N SER A 105 6.21 -10.56 8.44
CA SER A 105 6.44 -9.15 8.12
C SER A 105 5.72 -8.70 6.85
N VAL A 106 5.61 -7.38 6.69
CA VAL A 106 5.13 -6.72 5.46
C VAL A 106 6.18 -5.76 4.88
N GLU A 107 6.23 -5.66 3.56
CA GLU A 107 7.21 -4.82 2.87
C GLU A 107 6.92 -3.32 3.04
N LEU A 108 5.68 -2.95 3.38
CA LEU A 108 5.26 -1.56 3.58
C LEU A 108 4.05 -1.46 4.51
N LEU A 109 4.16 -0.65 5.56
CA LEU A 109 3.05 -0.29 6.43
C LEU A 109 2.73 1.20 6.28
N TYR A 110 1.45 1.51 6.06
CA TYR A 110 0.97 2.90 5.97
C TYR A 110 0.25 3.35 7.23
N SER A 111 0.42 4.62 7.62
CA SER A 111 -0.65 5.34 8.35
C SER A 111 -1.77 5.69 7.36
N HIS A 112 -2.98 5.18 7.55
CA HIS A 112 -4.03 5.24 6.53
C HIS A 112 -4.57 6.66 6.29
N TRP A 113 -4.64 7.50 7.32
CA TRP A 113 -5.07 8.90 7.24
C TRP A 113 -4.42 9.73 8.35
N PRO A 114 -4.04 11.00 8.11
CA PRO A 114 -3.59 11.93 9.15
C PRO A 114 -4.80 12.49 9.92
N ALA A 115 -5.58 11.63 10.56
CA ALA A 115 -6.86 11.99 11.16
C ALA A 115 -7.11 11.30 12.50
N GLU A 116 -8.15 11.77 13.21
CA GLU A 116 -8.63 11.19 14.48
C GLU A 116 -7.58 11.22 15.58
N GLU A 117 -6.90 10.09 15.82
CA GLU A 117 -5.92 9.94 16.88
C GLU A 117 -4.49 10.22 16.40
N TYR A 118 -4.32 10.66 15.15
CA TYR A 118 -3.00 10.96 14.61
C TYR A 118 -2.32 12.09 15.39
N ASP A 119 -1.24 11.74 16.08
CA ASP A 119 -0.25 12.65 16.64
C ASP A 119 1.12 12.19 16.14
N PRO A 120 1.78 12.93 15.22
CA PRO A 120 3.06 12.54 14.65
C PRO A 120 4.09 12.11 15.70
N GLU A 121 4.17 12.82 16.84
CA GLU A 121 5.15 12.57 17.90
C GLU A 121 4.87 11.29 18.70
N ASP A 122 3.66 10.72 18.60
CA ASP A 122 3.27 9.48 19.28
C ASP A 122 3.14 8.31 18.28
N THR A 123 2.47 8.54 17.15
CA THR A 123 2.21 7.53 16.11
C THR A 123 3.49 7.07 15.42
N LEU A 124 4.30 8.02 14.94
CA LEU A 124 5.41 7.68 14.04
C LEU A 124 6.56 6.90 14.74
N PRO A 125 6.91 7.19 16.00
CA PRO A 125 7.87 6.35 16.74
C PRO A 125 7.48 4.87 16.82
N ALA A 126 6.19 4.53 16.79
CA ALA A 126 5.74 3.14 16.78
C ALA A 126 6.06 2.45 15.43
N PHE A 127 5.93 3.17 14.31
CA PHE A 127 6.35 2.67 12.99
C PHE A 127 7.87 2.42 12.95
N ALA A 128 8.67 3.33 13.50
CA ALA A 128 10.11 3.15 13.62
C ALA A 128 10.46 1.89 14.46
N GLU A 129 9.77 1.70 15.58
CA GLU A 129 9.96 0.49 16.41
C GLU A 129 9.57 -0.81 15.67
N LEU A 130 8.45 -0.82 14.93
CA LEU A 130 8.05 -1.99 14.14
C LEU A 130 9.10 -2.35 13.09
N LYS A 131 9.70 -1.33 12.47
CA LYS A 131 10.79 -1.50 11.51
C LYS A 131 12.04 -2.07 12.17
N ASP A 132 12.45 -1.53 13.32
CA ASP A 132 13.59 -2.03 14.08
C ASP A 132 13.41 -3.49 14.53
N ARG A 133 12.17 -3.91 14.76
CA ARG A 133 11.79 -5.29 15.09
C ARG A 133 11.76 -6.22 13.87
N GLY A 134 11.82 -5.67 12.65
CA GLY A 134 11.68 -6.42 11.40
C GLY A 134 10.24 -6.84 11.09
N ALA A 135 9.24 -6.25 11.75
CA ALA A 135 7.83 -6.49 11.46
C ALA A 135 7.37 -5.79 10.17
N ILE A 136 8.04 -4.69 9.81
CA ILE A 136 7.82 -3.95 8.58
C ILE A 136 9.17 -3.58 7.95
N ASP A 137 9.25 -3.52 6.62
CA ASP A 137 10.49 -3.08 5.95
C ASP A 137 10.54 -1.56 5.73
N ARG A 138 9.39 -0.98 5.36
CA ARG A 138 9.27 0.42 4.93
C ARG A 138 8.09 1.10 5.61
N ILE A 139 8.27 2.38 5.88
CA ILE A 139 7.25 3.25 6.50
C ILE A 139 6.62 4.08 5.38
N GLY A 140 5.31 3.99 5.24
CA GLY A 140 4.53 4.81 4.34
C GLY A 140 3.48 5.62 5.09
N VAL A 141 2.90 6.58 4.38
CA VAL A 141 1.72 7.31 4.80
C VAL A 141 0.68 7.30 3.69
N SER A 142 -0.58 7.57 4.01
CA SER A 142 -1.64 7.64 3.02
C SER A 142 -2.53 8.84 3.29
N ASN A 143 -2.89 9.55 2.23
CA ASN A 143 -3.70 10.77 2.27
C ASN A 143 -3.04 11.95 2.99
N PHE A 144 -1.71 11.99 3.01
CA PHE A 144 -0.96 13.10 3.60
C PHE A 144 -0.78 14.23 2.58
N GLU A 145 -0.98 15.46 3.01
CA GLU A 145 -0.64 16.67 2.26
C GLU A 145 0.84 17.04 2.49
N PRO A 146 1.43 17.96 1.69
CA PRO A 146 2.84 18.35 1.85
C PRO A 146 3.23 18.80 3.27
N GLU A 147 2.34 19.48 3.98
CA GLU A 147 2.56 19.93 5.36
C GLU A 147 2.58 18.78 6.37
N ASP A 148 1.77 17.74 6.16
CA ASP A 148 1.82 16.52 6.97
C ASP A 148 3.12 15.75 6.70
N LEU A 149 3.56 15.70 5.45
CA LEU A 149 4.82 15.05 5.05
C LEU A 149 6.04 15.78 5.63
N ASP A 150 6.06 17.11 5.61
CA ASP A 150 7.10 17.90 6.27
C ASP A 150 7.16 17.55 7.75
N THR A 151 6.01 17.55 8.43
CA THR A 151 5.92 17.20 9.87
C THR A 151 6.42 15.78 10.13
N ALA A 152 5.98 14.80 9.33
CA ALA A 152 6.39 13.41 9.51
C ALA A 152 7.91 13.22 9.35
N ARG A 153 8.52 13.95 8.41
CA ARG A 153 9.98 13.92 8.16
C ARG A 153 10.79 14.68 9.19
N GLU A 154 10.18 15.61 9.92
CA GLU A 154 10.82 16.26 11.06
C GLU A 154 10.83 15.36 12.31
N VAL A 155 9.82 14.48 12.44
CA VAL A 155 9.67 13.57 13.59
C VAL A 155 10.43 12.26 13.40
N LEU A 156 10.41 11.68 12.20
CA LEU A 156 11.10 10.42 11.89
C LEU A 156 12.51 10.64 11.37
N ASP A 157 13.46 9.89 11.94
CA ASP A 157 14.81 9.76 11.37
C ASP A 157 14.79 8.85 10.12
N GLU A 158 13.85 7.91 10.05
CA GLU A 158 13.60 7.04 8.91
C GLU A 158 12.91 7.79 7.75
N PRO A 159 13.25 7.50 6.50
CA PRO A 159 12.56 8.09 5.36
C PRO A 159 11.11 7.59 5.27
N ILE A 160 10.18 8.51 5.00
CA ILE A 160 8.86 8.18 4.47
C ILE A 160 9.05 7.64 3.06
N PHE A 161 8.85 6.35 2.88
CA PHE A 161 9.08 5.65 1.61
C PHE A 161 8.03 6.02 0.56
N ALA A 162 6.76 6.03 0.95
CA ALA A 162 5.65 6.25 0.02
C ALA A 162 4.54 7.08 0.64
N ASN A 163 3.85 7.86 -0.19
CA ASN A 163 2.57 8.48 0.13
C ASN A 163 1.49 7.94 -0.83
N GLN A 164 0.53 7.17 -0.31
CA GLN A 164 -0.56 6.62 -1.10
C GLN A 164 -1.78 7.56 -1.09
N VAL A 165 -2.22 8.03 -2.26
CA VAL A 165 -3.32 9.02 -2.40
C VAL A 165 -4.26 8.69 -3.55
N GLU A 166 -5.46 9.28 -3.54
CA GLU A 166 -6.35 9.25 -4.69
C GLU A 166 -5.68 9.97 -5.86
N CYS A 167 -5.45 9.27 -6.96
CA CYS A 167 -4.80 9.86 -8.12
C CYS A 167 -5.28 9.19 -9.41
N HIS A 168 -5.88 9.97 -10.31
CA HIS A 168 -6.43 9.51 -11.58
C HIS A 168 -6.53 10.70 -12.56
N PRO A 169 -6.89 10.51 -13.84
CA PRO A 169 -6.96 11.62 -14.81
C PRO A 169 -7.82 12.81 -14.37
N LEU A 170 -8.86 12.57 -13.57
CA LEU A 170 -9.74 13.61 -13.01
C LEU A 170 -9.20 14.27 -11.71
N LEU A 171 -8.17 13.69 -11.09
CA LEU A 171 -7.48 14.19 -9.90
C LEU A 171 -5.98 13.87 -10.03
N PRO A 172 -5.22 14.64 -10.82
CA PRO A 172 -3.86 14.27 -11.24
C PRO A 172 -2.78 14.44 -10.16
N GLN A 173 -3.10 15.11 -9.04
CA GLN A 173 -2.21 15.36 -7.91
C GLN A 173 -0.93 16.13 -8.29
N ASP A 174 -1.00 17.13 -9.19
CA ASP A 174 0.19 17.81 -9.74
C ASP A 174 1.15 18.38 -8.67
N GLU A 175 0.61 19.04 -7.65
CA GLU A 175 1.40 19.63 -6.56
C GLU A 175 2.07 18.55 -5.71
N LEU A 176 1.32 17.54 -5.30
CA LEU A 176 1.83 16.46 -4.46
C LEU A 176 2.83 15.58 -5.20
N ARG A 177 2.64 15.33 -6.50
CA ARG A 177 3.62 14.63 -7.35
C ARG A 177 4.94 15.37 -7.40
N LYS A 178 4.89 16.68 -7.58
CA LYS A 178 6.10 17.52 -7.58
C LYS A 178 6.80 17.48 -6.22
N TYR A 179 6.06 17.61 -5.13
CA TYR A 179 6.60 17.52 -3.77
C TYR A 179 7.27 16.15 -3.53
N ALA A 180 6.60 15.06 -3.92
CA ALA A 180 7.10 13.70 -3.78
C ALA A 180 8.40 13.48 -4.57
N ASP A 181 8.46 13.95 -5.83
CA ASP A 181 9.67 13.93 -6.66
C ASP A 181 10.83 14.76 -6.04
N GLU A 182 10.54 15.90 -5.43
CA GLU A 182 11.54 16.77 -4.77
C GLU A 182 12.11 16.17 -3.47
N HIS A 183 11.45 15.16 -2.91
CA HIS A 183 11.76 14.61 -1.60
C HIS A 183 12.01 13.10 -1.59
N ASP A 184 12.15 12.49 -2.76
CA ASP A 184 12.40 11.06 -2.93
C ASP A 184 11.33 10.18 -2.25
N ILE A 185 10.06 10.61 -2.34
CA ILE A 185 8.90 9.87 -1.83
C ILE A 185 8.16 9.23 -3.00
N GLU A 186 7.86 7.94 -2.91
CA GLU A 186 7.10 7.25 -3.94
C GLU A 186 5.60 7.60 -3.82
N LEU A 187 5.02 8.20 -4.87
CA LEU A 187 3.57 8.43 -4.90
C LEU A 187 2.85 7.19 -5.41
N VAL A 188 1.96 6.61 -4.60
CA VAL A 188 1.15 5.44 -4.97
C VAL A 188 -0.30 5.87 -5.21
N ALA A 189 -0.83 5.61 -6.39
CA ALA A 189 -2.20 5.98 -6.76
C ALA A 189 -3.20 4.91 -6.33
N TYR A 190 -4.09 5.21 -5.37
CA TYR A 190 -5.30 4.42 -5.15
C TYR A 190 -6.46 4.97 -5.99
N SER A 191 -7.48 4.13 -6.22
CA SER A 191 -8.59 4.42 -7.16
C SER A 191 -8.10 4.97 -8.51
N PRO A 192 -7.07 4.39 -9.16
CA PRO A 192 -6.44 4.98 -10.34
C PRO A 192 -7.36 5.09 -11.57
N LEU A 193 -8.47 4.37 -11.56
CA LEU A 193 -9.52 4.39 -12.58
C LEU A 193 -10.75 5.22 -12.16
N ALA A 194 -10.63 6.12 -11.17
CA ALA A 194 -11.73 6.92 -10.62
C ALA A 194 -13.00 6.08 -10.33
N ARG A 195 -12.82 4.87 -9.78
CA ARG A 195 -13.93 3.91 -9.53
C ARG A 195 -14.83 3.63 -10.74
N GLY A 196 -14.27 3.75 -11.95
CA GLY A 196 -14.95 3.53 -13.23
C GLY A 196 -15.38 4.81 -13.96
N GLU A 197 -15.36 5.98 -13.32
CA GLU A 197 -15.81 7.25 -13.93
C GLU A 197 -14.94 7.66 -15.12
N VAL A 198 -13.67 7.22 -15.17
CA VAL A 198 -12.78 7.48 -16.33
C VAL A 198 -13.32 6.91 -17.64
N PHE A 199 -14.16 5.86 -17.58
CA PHE A 199 -14.76 5.25 -18.78
C PHE A 199 -15.94 6.08 -19.33
N GLU A 200 -16.38 7.10 -18.59
CA GLU A 200 -17.43 8.04 -19.01
C GLU A 200 -16.84 9.34 -19.62
N VAL A 201 -15.51 9.46 -19.65
CA VAL A 201 -14.80 10.62 -20.21
C VAL A 201 -14.50 10.36 -21.69
N ASP A 202 -15.16 11.10 -22.58
CA ASP A 202 -15.03 10.94 -24.04
C ASP A 202 -13.56 10.91 -24.48
N GLU A 203 -12.75 11.87 -24.03
CA GLU A 203 -11.33 11.99 -24.41
C GLU A 203 -10.48 10.77 -24.01
N LEU A 204 -10.83 10.07 -22.92
CA LEU A 204 -10.10 8.88 -22.48
C LEU A 204 -10.52 7.63 -23.27
N THR A 205 -11.77 7.57 -23.73
CA THR A 205 -12.28 6.44 -24.53
C THR A 205 -11.76 6.44 -25.97
N GLU A 206 -11.21 7.56 -26.43
CA GLU A 206 -10.66 7.73 -27.79
C GLU A 206 -9.16 7.40 -27.91
N ILE A 207 -8.47 7.09 -26.80
CA ILE A 207 -7.02 6.76 -26.75
C ILE A 207 -6.79 5.25 -26.99
#